data_AF-A0A3C1D4B4-F1
#
_entry.id   AF-A0A3C1D4B4-F1
#
_cell.length_a   1.000
_cell.length_b   1.000
_cell.length_c   1.000
_cell.angle_alpha   90.00
_cell.angle_beta   90.00
_cell.angle_gamma   90.00
#
_symmetry.space_group_name_H-M   'P 1'
#
loop_
_entity.id
_entity.type
_entity.pdbx_description
1 polymer ?
#
loop_
_entity_poly.entity_id
_entity_poly.type
_entity_poly.pdbx_seq_one_letter_code
_entity_poly.pdbx_strand_id
1 'polypeptide(L)'
;MTMPLHPDSTTCAALASDLTAAGYTAEALRNAWGSVGDAAIGRGLRGPAIRALAPRDDALATLARLLGLGMPQPVSAVDGALPRTGA
;
A
#
# COMPACT_ATOMS: atom_id res chain seq x y z
N MET A 1 1.85 31.83 6.14
CA MET A 1 1.58 31.17 7.44
C MET A 1 1.62 29.67 7.22
N THR A 2 2.73 29.03 7.54
CA THR A 2 2.89 27.58 7.45
C THR A 2 2.27 26.98 8.71
N MET A 3 1.07 26.41 8.60
CA MET A 3 0.48 25.63 9.69
C MET A 3 1.40 24.44 9.97
N PRO A 4 1.82 24.19 11.23
CA PRO A 4 2.55 22.98 11.53
C PRO A 4 1.64 21.78 11.23
N LEU A 5 2.05 20.96 10.27
CA LEU A 5 1.37 19.72 9.89
C LEU A 5 1.63 18.69 11.01
N HIS A 6 0.86 18.78 12.09
CA HIS A 6 0.85 17.74 13.11
C HIS A 6 -0.26 16.75 12.76
N PRO A 7 0.08 15.52 12.32
CA PRO A 7 -0.94 14.53 12.04
C PRO A 7 -1.62 14.13 13.36
N ASP A 8 -2.93 13.92 13.31
CA ASP A 8 -3.71 13.46 14.45
C ASP A 8 -3.24 12.07 14.91
N SER A 9 -2.87 11.95 16.19
CA SER A 9 -2.24 10.73 16.71
C SER A 9 -3.18 9.53 16.73
N THR A 10 -4.49 9.76 16.93
CA THR A 10 -5.52 8.72 16.87
C THR A 10 -5.65 8.17 15.45
N THR A 11 -5.67 9.06 14.45
CA THR A 11 -5.70 8.69 13.02
C THR A 11 -4.44 7.93 12.62
N CYS A 12 -3.26 8.37 13.06
CA CYS A 12 -2.01 7.64 12.81
C CYS A 12 -2.02 6.23 13.42
N ALA A 13 -2.54 6.08 14.64
CA ALA A 13 -2.63 4.78 15.30
C ALA A 13 -3.62 3.85 14.59
N ALA A 14 -4.76 4.37 14.12
CA ALA A 14 -5.73 3.62 13.33
C ALA A 14 -5.11 3.12 12.01
N LEU A 15 -4.42 4.01 11.27
CA LEU A 15 -3.72 3.66 10.04
C LEU A 15 -2.65 2.59 10.28
N ALA A 16 -1.82 2.74 11.32
CA ALA A 16 -0.80 1.75 11.67
C ALA A 16 -1.42 0.36 11.96
N SER A 17 -2.59 0.34 12.61
CA SER A 17 -3.31 -0.90 12.88
C SER A 17 -3.88 -1.55 11.61
N ASP A 18 -4.38 -0.75 10.67
CA ASP A 18 -4.87 -1.25 9.38
C ASP A 18 -3.73 -1.80 8.52
N LEU A 19 -2.61 -1.07 8.41
CA LEU A 19 -1.42 -1.53 7.68
C LEU A 19 -0.86 -2.83 8.27
N THR A 20 -0.86 -2.96 9.60
CA THR A 20 -0.43 -4.19 10.28
C THR A 20 -1.37 -5.35 9.97
N ALA A 21 -2.69 -5.13 10.04
CA ALA A 21 -3.70 -6.15 9.75
C ALA A 21 -3.65 -6.63 8.29
N ALA A 22 -3.35 -5.72 7.36
CA ALA A 22 -3.16 -6.04 5.94
C ALA A 22 -1.81 -6.71 5.64
N GLY A 23 -0.93 -6.87 6.64
CA GLY A 23 0.43 -7.41 6.44
C GLY A 23 1.32 -6.50 5.59
N TYR A 24 1.06 -5.19 5.59
CA TYR A 24 1.79 -4.21 4.77
C TYR A 24 3.20 -3.98 5.32
N THR A 25 4.12 -4.88 4.98
CA THR A 25 5.53 -4.81 5.37
C THR A 25 6.43 -4.82 4.13
N ALA A 26 7.65 -4.28 4.24
CA ALA A 26 8.59 -4.29 3.14
C ALA A 26 8.92 -5.70 2.63
N GLU A 27 8.96 -6.69 3.54
CA GLU A 27 9.16 -8.09 3.18
C GLU A 27 7.96 -8.67 2.43
N ALA A 28 6.74 -8.45 2.91
CA ALA A 28 5.53 -8.92 2.26
C ALA A 28 5.39 -8.32 0.85
N LEU A 29 5.73 -7.04 0.68
CA LEU A 29 5.75 -6.38 -0.63
C LEU A 29 6.78 -7.01 -1.57
N ARG A 30 8.01 -7.23 -1.12
CA ARG A 30 9.06 -7.93 -1.89
C ARG A 30 8.63 -9.33 -2.31
N ASN A 31 7.96 -10.06 -1.43
CA ASN A 31 7.43 -11.38 -1.73
C ASN A 31 6.28 -11.29 -2.74
N ALA A 32 5.41 -10.29 -2.64
CA ALA A 32 4.25 -10.13 -3.51
C ALA A 32 4.61 -9.82 -4.97
N TRP A 33 5.62 -8.99 -5.23
CA TRP A 33 6.07 -8.69 -6.60
C TRP A 33 7.33 -9.44 -7.06
N GLY A 34 7.93 -10.22 -6.16
CA GLY A 34 9.13 -11.01 -6.40
C GLY A 34 10.39 -10.18 -6.64
N SER A 35 11.52 -10.87 -6.76
CA SER A 35 12.85 -10.24 -6.94
C SER A 35 12.94 -9.36 -8.19
N VAL A 36 12.25 -9.74 -9.27
CA VAL A 36 12.20 -8.95 -10.51
C VAL A 36 11.43 -7.64 -10.30
N GLY A 37 10.30 -7.68 -9.60
CA GLY A 37 9.53 -6.50 -9.22
C GLY A 37 10.35 -5.55 -8.35
N ASP A 38 11.00 -6.10 -7.32
CA ASP A 38 11.80 -5.34 -6.37
C ASP A 38 12.99 -4.64 -7.04
N ALA A 39 13.77 -5.37 -7.85
CA ALA A 39 14.89 -4.81 -8.58
C ALA A 39 14.47 -3.74 -9.60
N ALA A 40 13.30 -3.88 -10.21
CA ALA A 40 12.75 -2.92 -11.16
C ALA A 40 12.31 -1.62 -10.47
N ILE A 41 11.65 -1.72 -9.31
CA ILE A 41 11.23 -0.55 -8.52
C ILE A 41 12.43 0.31 -8.13
N GLY A 42 13.54 -0.31 -7.69
CA GLY A 42 14.78 0.40 -7.38
C GLY A 42 15.37 1.18 -8.57
N ARG A 43 14.91 0.91 -9.79
CA ARG A 43 15.30 1.58 -11.04
C ARG A 43 14.20 2.48 -11.60
N GLY A 44 13.15 2.75 -10.82
CA GLY A 44 11.99 3.56 -11.24
C GLY A 44 11.02 2.84 -12.18
N LEU A 45 11.18 1.53 -12.42
CA LEU A 45 10.34 0.74 -13.31
C LEU A 45 9.26 0.00 -12.51
N ARG A 46 7.99 0.35 -12.72
CA ARG A 46 6.85 -0.25 -12.00
C ARG A 46 6.20 -1.45 -12.71
N GLY A 47 6.43 -1.60 -14.02
CA GLY A 47 5.76 -2.60 -14.86
C GLY A 47 5.82 -4.05 -14.35
N PRO A 48 6.99 -4.56 -13.91
CA PRO A 48 7.08 -5.91 -13.37
C PRO A 48 6.27 -6.12 -12.09
N ALA A 49 6.28 -5.14 -11.17
CA ALA A 49 5.49 -5.21 -9.94
C ALA A 49 3.99 -5.14 -10.22
N ILE A 50 3.57 -4.31 -11.18
CA ILE A 50 2.17 -4.25 -11.62
C ILE A 50 1.72 -5.62 -12.16
N ARG A 51 2.52 -6.26 -13.02
CA ARG A 51 2.19 -7.58 -13.56
C ARG A 51 2.10 -8.66 -12.48
N ALA A 52 3.01 -8.64 -11.51
CA ALA A 52 3.01 -9.61 -10.42
C ALA A 52 1.79 -9.46 -9.49
N LEU A 53 1.33 -8.22 -9.27
CA LEU A 53 0.15 -7.95 -8.45
C LEU A 53 -1.18 -8.09 -9.21
N ALA A 54 -1.19 -8.11 -10.54
CA ALA A 54 -2.40 -8.16 -11.37
C ALA A 54 -3.42 -9.26 -10.99
N PRO A 55 -3.03 -10.50 -10.64
CA PRO A 55 -4.00 -11.54 -10.30
C PRO A 55 -4.52 -11.47 -8.86
N ARG A 56 -4.10 -10.46 -8.08
CA ARG A 56 -4.39 -10.36 -6.64
C ARG A 56 -5.34 -9.20 -6.32
N ASP A 57 -6.35 -9.48 -5.52
CA ASP A 57 -7.38 -8.53 -5.05
C ASP A 57 -7.41 -8.37 -3.51
N ASP A 58 -6.52 -9.04 -2.79
CA ASP A 58 -6.39 -8.91 -1.34
C ASP A 58 -5.91 -7.52 -0.88
N ALA A 59 -6.07 -7.25 0.42
CA ALA A 59 -5.74 -5.97 1.04
C ALA A 59 -4.27 -5.54 0.79
N LEU A 60 -3.32 -6.48 0.91
CA LEU A 60 -1.90 -6.19 0.65
C LEU A 60 -1.69 -5.75 -0.80
N ALA A 61 -2.30 -6.43 -1.77
CA ALA A 61 -2.17 -6.07 -3.18
C ALA A 61 -2.79 -4.70 -3.49
N THR A 62 -3.94 -4.38 -2.89
CA THR A 62 -4.59 -3.06 -3.01
C THR A 62 -3.70 -1.95 -2.45
N LEU A 63 -3.19 -2.12 -1.23
CA LEU A 63 -2.30 -1.13 -0.60
C LEU A 63 -0.94 -1.02 -1.29
N ALA A 64 -0.39 -2.12 -1.80
CA ALA A 64 0.84 -2.11 -2.59
C ALA A 64 0.70 -1.25 -3.85
N ARG A 65 -0.45 -1.37 -4.54
CA ARG A 65 -0.76 -0.54 -5.71
C ARG A 65 -0.97 0.92 -5.33
N LEU A 66 -1.74 1.19 -4.28
CA LEU A 66 -2.08 2.54 -3.84
C LEU A 66 -0.86 3.31 -3.30
N LEU A 67 -0.25 2.79 -2.24
CA LEU A 67 0.79 3.48 -1.47
C LEU A 67 2.20 3.21 -2.03
N GLY A 68 2.47 1.97 -2.47
CA GLY A 68 3.78 1.59 -2.98
C GLY A 68 4.02 2.02 -4.42
N LEU A 69 3.03 1.86 -5.30
CA LEU A 69 3.16 2.14 -6.74
C LEU A 69 2.47 3.44 -7.17
N GLY A 70 1.72 4.10 -6.28
CA GLY A 70 1.03 5.36 -6.56
C GLY A 70 -0.08 5.22 -7.60
N MET A 71 -0.76 4.07 -7.65
CA MET A 71 -1.83 3.80 -8.60
C MET A 71 -3.19 3.97 -7.94
N PRO A 72 -4.17 4.61 -8.60
CA PRO A 72 -5.52 4.73 -8.06
C PRO A 72 -6.13 3.34 -7.85
N GLN A 73 -6.88 3.18 -6.76
CA GLN A 73 -7.63 1.95 -6.43
C GLN A 73 -9.11 2.30 -6.23
N PRO A 74 -10.03 1.34 -6.46
CA PRO A 74 -11.44 1.53 -6.13
C PRO A 74 -11.61 1.84 -4.64
N VAL A 75 -12.42 2.85 -4.30
CA VAL A 75 -12.71 3.27 -2.92
C VAL A 75 -13.14 2.08 -2.06
N SER A 76 -14.04 1.24 -2.56
CA SER A 76 -14.51 0.04 -1.83
C SER A 76 -13.40 -0.96 -1.49
N ALA A 77 -12.37 -1.07 -2.34
CA ALA A 77 -11.23 -1.93 -2.07
C ALA A 77 -10.31 -1.31 -1.00
N VAL A 78 -10.18 0.02 -1.01
CA VAL A 78 -9.42 0.76 0.02
C VAL A 78 -10.13 0.68 1.36
N ASP A 79 -11.46 0.87 1.41
CA ASP A 79 -12.26 0.71 2.62
C ASP A 79 -12.14 -0.71 3.20
N GLY A 80 -12.12 -1.73 2.32
CA GLY A 80 -11.90 -3.11 2.73
C GLY A 80 -10.48 -3.39 3.26
N ALA A 81 -9.47 -2.68 2.74
CA ALA A 81 -8.08 -2.80 3.17
C ALA A 81 -7.74 -1.96 4.41
N LEU A 82 -8.49 -0.88 4.66
CA LEU A 82 -8.34 0.07 5.75
C LEU A 82 -9.65 0.22 6.55
N PRO A 83 -10.12 -0.83 7.24
CA PRO A 83 -11.44 -0.83 7.86
C PRO A 83 -11.60 0.17 9.01
N ARG A 84 -10.51 0.71 9.56
CA ARG A 84 -10.58 1.72 10.65
C ARG A 84 -10.49 3.14 10.11
N THR A 85 -9.69 3.39 9.08
CA THR A 85 -9.52 4.75 8.54
C THR A 85 -10.38 5.05 7.33
N GLY A 86 -10.78 4.05 6.54
CA GLY A 86 -11.45 4.24 5.25
C GLY A 86 -10.54 4.90 4.20
N ALA A 87 -11.12 5.13 3.01
CA ALA A 87 -10.52 5.90 1.91
C ALA A 87 -10.65 7.43 2.08
#